data_AF-A0A0F8YTY4-F1
#
_entry.id   AF-A0A0F8YTY4-F1
#
_cell.length_a   1.000
_cell.length_b   1.000
_cell.length_c   1.000
_cell.angle_alpha   90.00
_cell.angle_beta   90.00
_cell.angle_gamma   90.00
#
_symmetry.space_group_name_H-M   'P 1'
#
loop_
_entity.id
_entity.type
_entity.pdbx_description
1 polymer ?
#
loop_
_entity_poly.entity_id
_entity_poly.type
_entity_poly.pdbx_seq_one_letter_code
_entity_poly.pdbx_strand_id
1 'polypeptide(L)'
;TLVFQEQFDGWLLDVSTYGNGVILWVKTVKEQKVVKIFDEFCPEFFAVPKKHTGRDFKQLKEILKSHRDVKNVRLCEKYVNLEDHKKKTILGVSVIKPSAFKTTIRSIDKIDLFTLYNTDLPISQMYFYVKDLFSMSFCSFTVKREKRKKANGKNGNNHFMRLVSCILKDNNEDLFYDLPPLKSVWLDIKVEQHGMRSYYNDPLMYAEVSIVENDENGVPRADGQRRRKIVIDEADEAETLKEISKVIERLDPDIILTRGGDEFIFPYLAARASVNRVSKDLYFSRTKTPLRNCIFHLSGNSDHYMSYGIIMRRSKTQVYLTGRFHLDTTSYGSLHFSEGNIPGVIEVARISRVPMQRLCRVTIGGALQSIQYYNAYKLGHLIPPFKKSPEGFRSG
;
A
#
# COMPACT_ATOMS: atom_id res chain seq x y z
N THR A 1 -0.29 -27.01 -25.88
CA THR A 1 -1.28 -26.56 -24.87
C THR A 1 -1.65 -25.13 -25.15
N LEU A 2 -2.85 -24.87 -25.67
CA LEU A 2 -3.31 -23.52 -26.00
C LEU A 2 -3.26 -22.65 -24.75
N VAL A 3 -2.39 -21.65 -24.76
CA VAL A 3 -2.29 -20.65 -23.71
C VAL A 3 -3.39 -19.63 -23.98
N PHE A 4 -4.52 -19.74 -23.27
CA PHE A 4 -5.57 -18.73 -23.35
C PHE A 4 -5.08 -17.44 -22.71
N GLN A 5 -4.82 -16.45 -23.56
CA GLN A 5 -4.71 -15.06 -23.14
C GLN A 5 -6.09 -14.43 -23.11
N GLU A 6 -6.35 -13.64 -22.10
CA GLU A 6 -7.60 -12.91 -21.89
C GLU A 6 -7.27 -11.43 -21.80
N GLN A 7 -8.03 -10.60 -22.50
CA GLN A 7 -7.90 -9.16 -22.44
C GLN A 7 -9.17 -8.55 -21.88
N PHE A 8 -9.01 -7.61 -20.94
CA PHE A 8 -10.12 -6.86 -20.37
C PHE A 8 -9.66 -5.50 -19.86
N ASP A 9 -10.60 -4.58 -19.72
CA ASP A 9 -10.36 -3.26 -19.15
C ASP A 9 -10.78 -3.21 -17.66
N GLY A 10 -10.12 -2.35 -16.89
CA GLY A 10 -10.42 -2.16 -15.48
C GLY A 10 -9.57 -1.08 -14.82
N TRP A 11 -9.90 -0.75 -13.58
CA TRP A 11 -9.16 0.21 -12.77
C TRP A 11 -8.14 -0.50 -11.88
N LEU A 12 -6.87 -0.04 -11.93
CA LEU A 12 -5.82 -0.48 -11.04
C LEU A 12 -6.00 0.15 -9.65
N LEU A 13 -6.65 -0.57 -8.74
CA LEU A 13 -6.93 -0.06 -7.41
C LEU A 13 -5.67 0.08 -6.57
N ASP A 14 -4.93 -1.03 -6.41
CA ASP A 14 -3.76 -1.09 -5.52
C ASP A 14 -2.74 -2.14 -5.97
N VAL A 15 -1.52 -2.04 -5.44
CA VAL A 15 -0.41 -2.96 -5.67
C VAL A 15 0.13 -3.46 -4.34
N SER A 16 0.14 -4.78 -4.16
CA SER A 16 0.66 -5.43 -2.95
C SER A 16 1.82 -6.37 -3.26
N THR A 17 2.75 -6.53 -2.33
CA THR A 17 3.89 -7.43 -2.53
C THR A 17 3.47 -8.89 -2.40
N TYR A 18 4.00 -9.76 -3.26
CA TYR A 18 3.67 -11.19 -3.23
C TYR A 18 4.75 -12.05 -3.88
N GLY A 19 5.30 -13.00 -3.15
CA GLY A 19 6.32 -13.92 -3.69
C GLY A 19 7.52 -13.14 -4.25
N ASN A 20 7.84 -13.38 -5.53
CA ASN A 20 8.91 -12.73 -6.29
C ASN A 20 8.43 -11.50 -7.09
N GLY A 21 7.27 -10.94 -6.78
CA GLY A 21 6.72 -9.80 -7.49
C GLY A 21 5.59 -9.12 -6.74
N VAL A 22 4.58 -8.68 -7.47
CA VAL A 22 3.43 -7.96 -6.93
C VAL A 22 2.11 -8.55 -7.41
N ILE A 23 1.05 -8.30 -6.64
CA ILE A 23 -0.34 -8.48 -7.05
C ILE A 23 -0.92 -7.10 -7.35
N LEU A 24 -1.42 -6.96 -8.57
CA LEU A 24 -2.30 -5.88 -8.99
C LEU A 24 -3.74 -6.25 -8.61
N TRP A 25 -4.38 -5.37 -7.86
CA TRP A 25 -5.80 -5.46 -7.52
C TRP A 25 -6.57 -4.63 -8.53
N VAL A 26 -7.31 -5.29 -9.42
CA VAL A 26 -7.98 -4.64 -10.55
C VAL A 26 -9.48 -4.80 -10.42
N LYS A 27 -10.22 -3.69 -10.48
CA LYS A 27 -11.69 -3.69 -10.58
C LYS A 27 -12.08 -3.81 -12.05
N THR A 28 -12.69 -4.91 -12.46
CA THR A 28 -13.10 -5.13 -13.86
C THR A 28 -14.26 -4.23 -14.24
N VAL A 29 -14.29 -3.73 -15.48
CA VAL A 29 -15.42 -2.93 -15.98
C VAL A 29 -16.69 -3.77 -16.04
N LYS A 30 -16.60 -4.98 -16.62
CA LYS A 30 -17.76 -5.81 -16.96
C LYS A 30 -18.48 -6.38 -15.75
N GLU A 31 -17.75 -7.01 -14.82
CA GLU A 31 -18.34 -7.66 -13.64
C GLU A 31 -18.32 -6.77 -12.39
N GLN A 32 -17.60 -5.64 -12.41
CA GLN A 32 -17.36 -4.79 -11.24
C GLN A 32 -16.81 -5.58 -10.04
N LYS A 33 -16.01 -6.61 -10.33
CA LYS A 33 -15.36 -7.46 -9.32
C LYS A 33 -13.88 -7.14 -9.27
N VAL A 34 -13.29 -7.33 -8.09
CA VAL A 34 -11.84 -7.18 -7.94
C VAL A 34 -11.14 -8.51 -8.20
N VAL A 35 -10.26 -8.51 -9.19
CA VAL A 35 -9.42 -9.65 -9.57
C VAL A 35 -7.96 -9.41 -9.16
N LYS A 36 -7.22 -10.52 -9.01
CA LYS A 36 -5.80 -10.52 -8.65
C LYS A 36 -4.98 -10.88 -9.87
N ILE A 37 -4.10 -9.99 -10.30
CA ILE A 37 -3.15 -10.24 -11.39
C ILE A 37 -1.73 -10.21 -10.81
N PHE A 38 -0.96 -11.27 -11.04
CA PHE A 38 0.43 -11.34 -10.63
C PHE A 38 1.35 -10.75 -11.72
N ASP A 39 2.20 -9.79 -11.34
CA ASP A 39 3.34 -9.35 -12.15
C ASP A 39 4.65 -9.66 -11.43
N GLU A 40 5.63 -10.17 -12.16
CA GLU A 40 6.96 -10.39 -11.62
C GLU A 40 7.67 -9.04 -11.48
N PHE A 41 8.22 -8.77 -10.29
CA PHE A 41 8.80 -7.47 -10.01
C PHE A 41 10.00 -7.59 -9.07
N CYS A 42 11.16 -7.20 -9.59
CA CYS A 42 12.42 -7.18 -8.85
C CYS A 42 12.75 -5.71 -8.52
N PRO A 43 12.51 -5.25 -7.28
CA PRO A 43 12.77 -3.87 -6.93
C PRO A 43 14.27 -3.56 -7.04
N GLU A 44 14.58 -2.34 -7.45
CA GLU A 44 15.94 -1.88 -7.71
C GLU A 44 16.28 -0.70 -6.81
N PHE A 45 17.47 -0.73 -6.21
CA PHE A 45 18.09 0.42 -5.58
C PHE A 45 19.44 0.70 -6.26
N PHE A 46 20.03 1.87 -5.97
CA PHE A 46 21.25 2.30 -6.63
C PHE A 46 22.41 2.39 -5.63
N ALA A 47 23.57 1.89 -6.02
CA ALA A 47 24.80 1.91 -5.25
C ALA A 47 25.83 2.83 -5.94
N VAL A 48 26.22 3.89 -5.24
CA VAL A 48 27.27 4.81 -5.67
C VAL A 48 28.54 4.49 -4.86
N PRO A 49 29.67 4.16 -5.50
CA PRO A 49 30.92 3.89 -4.77
C PRO A 49 31.34 5.09 -3.92
N LYS A 50 31.75 4.83 -2.67
CA LYS A 50 32.28 5.89 -1.79
C LYS A 50 33.66 6.33 -2.25
N LYS A 51 34.10 7.51 -1.80
CA LYS A 51 35.38 8.13 -2.24
C LYS A 51 36.59 7.22 -2.00
N HIS A 52 36.59 6.43 -0.93
CA HIS A 52 37.70 5.54 -0.55
C HIS A 52 37.69 4.18 -1.26
N THR A 53 36.62 3.84 -1.98
CA THR A 53 36.38 2.49 -2.53
C THR A 53 37.08 2.24 -3.88
N GLY A 54 37.68 3.27 -4.49
CA GLY A 54 38.23 3.20 -5.84
C GLY A 54 37.14 3.17 -6.92
N ARG A 55 37.55 3.06 -8.20
CA ARG A 55 36.63 3.10 -9.37
C ARG A 55 36.63 1.79 -10.19
N ASP A 56 37.07 0.67 -9.62
CA ASP A 56 36.96 -0.63 -10.29
C ASP A 56 35.52 -1.16 -10.22
N PHE A 57 34.70 -0.68 -11.15
CA PHE A 57 33.31 -1.10 -11.29
C PHE A 57 33.15 -2.60 -11.58
N LYS A 58 34.16 -3.27 -12.13
CA LYS A 58 34.09 -4.72 -12.38
C LYS A 58 34.15 -5.47 -11.05
N GLN A 59 35.12 -5.13 -10.20
CA GLN A 59 35.23 -5.73 -8.87
C GLN A 59 34.00 -5.41 -8.00
N LEU A 60 33.57 -4.15 -7.97
CA LEU A 60 32.40 -3.73 -7.17
C LEU A 60 31.11 -4.42 -7.62
N LYS A 61 30.94 -4.66 -8.92
CA LYS A 61 29.81 -5.41 -9.47
C LYS A 61 29.81 -6.86 -8.98
N GLU A 62 30.97 -7.52 -8.95
CA GLU A 62 31.07 -8.91 -8.47
C GLU A 62 30.83 -9.02 -6.96
N ILE A 63 31.29 -8.05 -6.17
CA ILE A 63 30.97 -7.97 -4.72
C ILE A 63 29.45 -7.92 -4.52
N LEU A 64 28.75 -7.04 -5.24
CA LEU A 64 27.28 -6.91 -5.12
C LEU A 64 26.55 -8.18 -5.60
N LYS A 65 27.00 -8.79 -6.70
CA LYS A 65 26.41 -10.05 -7.23
C LYS A 65 26.58 -11.24 -6.29
N SER A 66 27.63 -11.26 -5.47
CA SER A 66 27.86 -12.35 -4.52
C SER A 66 26.79 -12.43 -3.42
N HIS A 67 26.03 -11.35 -3.21
CA HIS A 67 24.97 -11.32 -2.22
C HIS A 67 23.77 -12.19 -2.65
N ARG A 68 23.39 -13.17 -1.81
CA ARG A 68 22.37 -14.19 -2.11
C ARG A 68 21.02 -13.66 -2.62
N ASP A 69 20.62 -12.46 -2.17
CA ASP A 69 19.32 -11.86 -2.48
C ASP A 69 19.37 -10.89 -3.68
N VAL A 70 20.55 -10.71 -4.31
CA VAL A 70 20.73 -9.88 -5.51
C VAL A 70 20.48 -10.73 -6.76
N LYS A 71 19.54 -10.29 -7.60
CA LYS A 71 19.20 -10.96 -8.88
C LYS A 71 20.14 -10.52 -10.00
N ASN A 72 20.42 -9.22 -10.08
CA ASN A 72 21.24 -8.64 -11.12
C ASN A 72 21.90 -7.35 -10.63
N VAL A 73 23.04 -7.02 -11.23
CA VAL A 73 23.72 -5.75 -11.07
C VAL A 73 24.06 -5.21 -12.44
N ARG A 74 23.62 -3.99 -12.76
CA ARG A 74 23.87 -3.33 -14.05
C ARG A 74 24.58 -2.00 -13.86
N LEU A 75 25.42 -1.63 -14.83
CA LEU A 75 25.95 -0.28 -14.93
C LEU A 75 24.88 0.64 -15.50
N CYS A 76 24.75 1.84 -14.93
CA CYS A 76 23.87 2.87 -15.47
C CYS A 76 24.41 4.27 -15.15
N GLU A 77 23.85 5.27 -15.82
CA GLU A 77 24.23 6.67 -15.64
C GLU A 77 23.07 7.46 -15.03
N LYS A 78 23.34 8.14 -13.91
CA LYS A 78 22.35 8.94 -13.18
C LYS A 78 22.97 10.21 -12.64
N TYR A 79 22.15 11.23 -12.39
CA TYR A 79 22.56 12.40 -11.62
C TYR A 79 22.50 12.03 -10.13
N VAL A 80 23.64 12.13 -9.44
CA VAL A 80 23.75 11.71 -8.03
C VAL A 80 23.37 12.87 -7.11
N ASN A 81 23.78 14.09 -7.47
CA ASN A 81 23.37 15.33 -6.82
C ASN A 81 22.49 16.15 -7.76
N LEU A 82 21.70 17.07 -7.20
CA LEU A 82 20.87 17.99 -7.97
C LEU A 82 21.71 18.96 -8.82
N GLU A 83 22.89 19.33 -8.35
CA GLU A 83 23.82 20.27 -9.01
C GLU A 83 24.71 19.60 -10.07
N ASP A 84 24.64 18.27 -10.23
CA ASP A 84 25.52 17.56 -11.16
C ASP A 84 25.23 17.98 -12.62
N HIS A 85 26.20 18.58 -13.33
CA HIS A 85 26.06 18.94 -14.76
C HIS A 85 26.11 17.74 -15.71
N LYS A 86 26.63 16.60 -15.27
CA LYS A 86 26.72 15.36 -16.05
C LYS A 86 26.37 14.16 -15.18
N LYS A 87 25.79 13.14 -15.81
CA LYS A 87 25.50 11.86 -15.14
C LYS A 87 26.81 11.16 -14.75
N LYS A 88 26.74 10.41 -13.66
CA LYS A 88 27.84 9.56 -13.17
C LYS A 88 27.50 8.10 -13.40
N THR A 89 28.51 7.30 -13.73
CA THR A 89 28.41 5.84 -13.80
C THR A 89 28.22 5.28 -12.39
N ILE A 90 27.19 4.46 -12.22
CA ILE A 90 26.77 3.87 -10.94
C ILE A 90 26.27 2.42 -11.14
N LEU A 91 25.97 1.72 -10.05
CA LEU A 91 25.49 0.34 -10.07
C LEU A 91 24.01 0.29 -9.68
N GLY A 92 23.14 -0.16 -10.59
CA GLY A 92 21.76 -0.52 -10.30
C GLY A 92 21.70 -1.96 -9.80
N VAL A 93 21.08 -2.18 -8.64
CA VAL A 93 21.05 -3.47 -7.94
C VAL A 93 19.61 -3.96 -7.83
N SER A 94 19.26 -4.97 -8.63
CA SER A 94 17.93 -5.59 -8.60
C SER A 94 17.88 -6.70 -7.56
N VAL A 95 16.89 -6.67 -6.68
CA VAL A 95 16.69 -7.69 -5.62
C VAL A 95 15.72 -8.77 -6.11
N ILE A 96 15.98 -10.03 -5.75
CA ILE A 96 15.21 -11.20 -6.24
C ILE A 96 13.71 -11.08 -5.95
N LYS A 97 13.34 -10.53 -4.79
CA LYS A 97 11.95 -10.41 -4.35
C LYS A 97 11.71 -9.20 -3.46
N PRO A 98 10.50 -8.62 -3.46
CA PRO A 98 10.15 -7.48 -2.61
C PRO A 98 10.43 -7.65 -1.12
N SER A 99 10.15 -8.83 -0.56
CA SER A 99 10.31 -9.06 0.89
C SER A 99 11.77 -9.01 1.36
N ALA A 100 12.74 -9.20 0.46
CA ALA A 100 14.17 -9.16 0.76
C ALA A 100 14.78 -7.77 0.56
N PHE A 101 14.01 -6.79 0.07
CA PHE A 101 14.55 -5.49 -0.37
C PHE A 101 15.25 -4.74 0.77
N LYS A 102 14.53 -4.49 1.89
CA LYS A 102 15.08 -3.76 3.05
C LYS A 102 16.23 -4.52 3.74
N THR A 103 16.16 -5.85 3.83
CA THR A 103 17.23 -6.64 4.44
C THR A 103 18.49 -6.65 3.57
N THR A 104 18.33 -6.70 2.25
CA THR A 104 19.45 -6.64 1.28
C THR A 104 20.15 -5.28 1.36
N ILE A 105 19.38 -4.19 1.38
CA ILE A 105 19.92 -2.83 1.56
C ILE A 105 20.76 -2.75 2.84
N ARG A 106 20.21 -3.18 3.99
CA ARG A 106 20.94 -3.17 5.27
C ARG A 106 22.21 -4.01 5.24
N SER A 107 22.20 -5.16 4.55
CA SER A 107 23.37 -6.03 4.44
C SER A 107 24.46 -5.42 3.58
N ILE A 108 24.10 -4.77 2.47
CA ILE A 108 25.05 -4.13 1.56
C ILE A 108 25.59 -2.83 2.15
N ASP A 109 24.77 -2.07 2.88
CA ASP A 109 25.18 -0.85 3.57
C ASP A 109 26.31 -1.12 4.60
N LYS A 110 26.27 -2.28 5.27
CA LYS A 110 27.32 -2.74 6.20
C LYS A 110 28.68 -3.01 5.56
N ILE A 111 28.74 -3.22 4.25
CA ILE A 111 30.02 -3.42 3.53
C ILE A 111 30.79 -2.09 3.50
N ASP A 112 30.12 -0.96 3.69
CA ASP A 112 30.71 0.38 3.77
C ASP A 112 31.47 0.84 2.50
N LEU A 113 31.17 0.22 1.35
CA LEU A 113 31.74 0.58 0.06
C LEU A 113 30.84 1.50 -0.77
N PHE A 114 29.55 1.60 -0.42
CA PHE A 114 28.55 2.26 -1.25
C PHE A 114 27.70 3.24 -0.44
N THR A 115 27.33 4.35 -1.06
CA THR A 115 26.17 5.15 -0.65
C THR A 115 24.97 4.66 -1.45
N LEU A 116 23.91 4.25 -0.73
CA LEU A 116 22.72 3.65 -1.33
C LEU A 116 21.60 4.67 -1.53
N TYR A 117 20.95 4.64 -2.69
CA TYR A 117 19.88 5.55 -3.09
C TYR A 117 18.62 4.78 -3.49
N ASN A 118 17.48 5.47 -3.48
CA ASN A 118 16.14 4.91 -3.73
C ASN A 118 15.77 3.78 -2.75
N THR A 119 16.36 3.81 -1.55
CA THR A 119 16.23 2.74 -0.53
C THR A 119 14.97 2.85 0.31
N ASP A 120 14.33 4.02 0.36
CA ASP A 120 13.15 4.29 1.20
C ASP A 120 11.83 4.45 0.44
N LEU A 121 11.83 4.10 -0.84
CA LEU A 121 10.59 3.99 -1.61
C LEU A 121 9.83 2.70 -1.24
N PRO A 122 8.54 2.79 -0.88
CA PRO A 122 7.64 1.64 -0.82
C PRO A 122 7.63 0.88 -2.15
N ILE A 123 7.56 -0.45 -2.09
CA ILE A 123 7.61 -1.29 -3.30
C ILE A 123 6.47 -1.00 -4.27
N SER A 124 5.25 -0.74 -3.76
CA SER A 124 4.09 -0.37 -4.59
C SER A 124 4.33 0.94 -5.34
N GLN A 125 4.89 1.94 -4.67
CA GLN A 125 5.25 3.22 -5.27
C GLN A 125 6.39 3.08 -6.29
N MET A 126 7.39 2.26 -5.99
CA MET A 126 8.46 1.94 -6.95
C MET A 126 7.90 1.25 -8.19
N TYR A 127 6.93 0.34 -8.03
CA TYR A 127 6.26 -0.31 -9.15
C TYR A 127 5.54 0.72 -10.04
N PHE A 128 4.78 1.65 -9.44
CA PHE A 128 4.14 2.75 -10.15
C PHE A 128 5.14 3.62 -10.93
N TYR A 129 6.30 3.93 -10.36
CA TYR A 129 7.32 4.73 -11.04
C TYR A 129 7.93 4.00 -12.23
N VAL A 130 8.29 2.72 -12.03
CA VAL A 130 8.95 1.90 -13.06
C VAL A 130 8.01 1.63 -14.24
N LYS A 131 6.72 1.38 -13.95
CA LYS A 131 5.72 1.04 -14.96
C LYS A 131 4.99 2.26 -15.53
N ASP A 132 5.30 3.45 -15.04
CA ASP A 132 4.59 4.69 -15.33
C ASP A 132 3.06 4.57 -15.12
N LEU A 133 2.69 3.98 -13.98
CA LEU A 133 1.30 3.81 -13.56
C LEU A 133 1.02 4.64 -12.31
N PHE A 134 -0.26 4.73 -11.95
CA PHE A 134 -0.72 5.39 -10.73
C PHE A 134 -1.95 4.68 -10.13
N SER A 135 -2.23 4.95 -8.87
CA SER A 135 -3.40 4.38 -8.17
C SER A 135 -4.68 4.86 -8.84
N MET A 136 -5.69 3.98 -8.93
CA MET A 136 -6.99 4.25 -9.56
C MET A 136 -6.94 4.52 -11.07
N SER A 137 -5.81 4.26 -11.75
CA SER A 137 -5.69 4.42 -13.19
C SER A 137 -6.55 3.41 -13.96
N PHE A 138 -7.21 3.88 -15.02
CA PHE A 138 -7.89 3.02 -15.98
C PHE A 138 -6.89 2.37 -16.96
N CYS A 139 -6.94 1.05 -17.11
CA CYS A 139 -5.98 0.28 -17.87
C CYS A 139 -6.62 -0.86 -18.65
N SER A 140 -5.99 -1.26 -19.77
CA SER A 140 -6.26 -2.52 -20.46
C SER A 140 -5.24 -3.57 -20.02
N PHE A 141 -5.72 -4.72 -19.55
CA PHE A 141 -4.89 -5.81 -19.07
C PHE A 141 -4.96 -6.98 -20.02
N THR A 142 -3.81 -7.47 -20.49
CA THR A 142 -3.70 -8.79 -21.10
C THR A 142 -3.10 -9.74 -20.09
N VAL A 143 -3.81 -10.83 -19.80
CA VAL A 143 -3.42 -11.82 -18.79
C VAL A 143 -3.40 -13.22 -19.35
N LYS A 144 -2.56 -14.05 -18.76
CA LYS A 144 -2.52 -15.50 -18.99
C LYS A 144 -3.03 -16.21 -17.75
N ARG A 145 -3.94 -17.18 -17.93
CA ARG A 145 -4.39 -18.04 -16.82
C ARG A 145 -3.41 -19.19 -16.63
N GLU A 146 -2.84 -19.29 -15.43
CA GLU A 146 -1.91 -20.36 -15.07
C GLU A 146 -2.45 -21.19 -13.90
N LYS A 147 -2.25 -22.51 -13.96
CA LYS A 147 -2.59 -23.40 -12.85
C LYS A 147 -1.56 -23.24 -11.74
N ARG A 148 -2.03 -22.99 -10.52
CA ARG A 148 -1.12 -22.93 -9.37
C ARG A 148 -0.75 -24.33 -8.91
N LYS A 149 0.53 -24.70 -9.01
CA LYS A 149 1.07 -25.87 -8.29
C LYS A 149 1.05 -25.54 -6.79
N LYS A 150 0.32 -26.31 -5.97
CA LYS A 150 0.46 -26.18 -4.51
C LYS A 150 1.85 -26.68 -4.10
N ALA A 151 2.40 -26.12 -3.01
CA ALA A 151 3.65 -26.56 -2.41
C ALA A 151 3.67 -28.06 -2.05
N ASN A 152 2.50 -28.69 -1.87
CA ASN A 152 2.34 -30.12 -1.56
C ASN A 152 2.00 -31.00 -2.78
N GLY A 153 2.32 -30.59 -4.01
CA GLY A 153 2.13 -31.42 -5.23
C GLY A 153 0.68 -31.69 -5.65
N LYS A 154 -0.33 -31.39 -4.83
CA LYS A 154 -1.74 -31.50 -5.20
C LYS A 154 -2.17 -30.35 -6.11
N ASN A 155 -2.68 -30.66 -7.30
CA ASN A 155 -3.30 -29.69 -8.20
C ASN A 155 -4.47 -29.00 -7.48
N GLY A 156 -4.32 -27.72 -7.15
CA GLY A 156 -5.45 -26.91 -6.73
C GLY A 156 -6.19 -26.40 -7.96
N ASN A 157 -7.53 -26.38 -7.93
CA ASN A 157 -8.36 -25.76 -8.97
C ASN A 157 -8.21 -24.23 -9.07
N ASN A 158 -7.33 -23.61 -8.26
CA ASN A 158 -7.08 -22.18 -8.32
C ASN A 158 -6.14 -21.84 -9.48
N HIS A 159 -6.75 -21.29 -10.53
CA HIS A 159 -6.03 -20.57 -11.57
C HIS A 159 -5.67 -19.18 -11.04
N PHE A 160 -4.47 -18.69 -11.36
CA PHE A 160 -4.10 -17.30 -11.12
C PHE A 160 -3.83 -16.61 -12.45
N MET A 161 -4.12 -15.31 -12.50
CA MET A 161 -3.84 -14.49 -13.68
C MET A 161 -2.40 -13.99 -13.57
N ARG A 162 -1.58 -14.26 -14.59
CA ARG A 162 -0.25 -13.66 -14.76
C ARG A 162 -0.35 -12.53 -15.77
N LEU A 163 0.20 -11.36 -15.45
CA LEU A 163 0.24 -10.23 -16.36
C LEU A 163 1.11 -10.57 -17.58
N VAL A 164 0.58 -10.29 -18.77
CA VAL A 164 1.34 -10.30 -20.03
C VAL A 164 1.68 -8.87 -20.42
N SER A 165 0.68 -7.99 -20.41
CA SER A 165 0.86 -6.56 -20.65
C SER A 165 -0.21 -5.74 -19.93
N CYS A 166 0.13 -4.48 -19.64
CA CYS A 166 -0.78 -3.47 -19.09
C CYS A 166 -0.60 -2.21 -19.95
N ILE A 167 -1.71 -1.71 -20.51
CA ILE A 167 -1.74 -0.48 -21.30
C ILE A 167 -2.54 0.54 -20.50
N LEU A 168 -1.89 1.62 -20.09
CA LEU A 168 -2.55 2.75 -19.44
C LEU A 168 -3.49 3.43 -20.44
N LYS A 169 -4.77 3.56 -20.08
CA LYS A 169 -5.83 4.22 -20.86
C LYS A 169 -6.34 5.47 -20.13
N ASP A 170 -5.48 6.06 -19.31
CA ASP A 170 -5.83 7.12 -18.36
C ASP A 170 -4.67 8.11 -18.27
N ASN A 171 -4.95 9.32 -17.84
CA ASN A 171 -3.96 10.36 -17.64
C ASN A 171 -4.20 11.04 -16.29
N ASN A 172 -3.14 11.18 -15.51
CA ASN A 172 -3.20 11.81 -14.19
C ASN A 172 -3.17 13.35 -14.25
N GLU A 173 -3.14 13.93 -15.45
CA GLU A 173 -3.29 15.38 -15.69
C GLU A 173 -4.69 15.75 -16.20
N ASP A 174 -5.53 14.76 -16.55
CA ASP A 174 -6.90 15.01 -17.00
C ASP A 174 -7.75 15.48 -15.82
N LEU A 175 -8.49 16.58 -16.02
CA LEU A 175 -9.39 17.15 -15.00
C LEU A 175 -10.69 16.36 -14.84
N PHE A 176 -11.12 15.68 -15.90
CA PHE A 176 -12.35 14.91 -15.93
C PHE A 176 -12.01 13.47 -16.30
N TYR A 177 -12.32 12.55 -15.40
CA TYR A 177 -12.04 11.12 -15.58
C TYR A 177 -13.09 10.28 -14.84
N ASP A 178 -13.27 9.05 -15.31
CA ASP A 178 -14.20 8.11 -14.70
C ASP A 178 -13.61 7.49 -13.44
N LEU A 179 -14.38 7.53 -12.37
CA LEU A 179 -14.02 6.89 -11.10
C LEU A 179 -14.40 5.40 -11.10
N PRO A 180 -13.61 4.54 -10.42
CA PRO A 180 -13.98 3.14 -10.28
C PRO A 180 -15.30 3.00 -9.48
N PRO A 181 -16.18 2.04 -9.82
CA PRO A 181 -17.42 1.78 -9.10
C PRO A 181 -17.14 1.05 -7.78
N LEU A 182 -16.64 1.80 -6.79
CA LEU A 182 -16.22 1.27 -5.50
C LEU A 182 -17.42 0.95 -4.63
N LYS A 183 -17.34 -0.18 -3.92
CA LYS A 183 -18.26 -0.55 -2.84
C LYS A 183 -17.65 -0.21 -1.50
N SER A 184 -18.41 0.34 -0.58
CA SER A 184 -17.90 0.64 0.76
C SER A 184 -18.86 0.22 1.85
N VAL A 185 -18.29 -0.05 3.01
CA VAL A 185 -19.02 -0.28 4.24
C VAL A 185 -18.44 0.57 5.35
N TRP A 186 -19.31 0.94 6.29
CA TRP A 186 -18.94 1.51 7.56
C TRP A 186 -18.97 0.42 8.63
N LEU A 187 -17.85 0.25 9.33
CA LEU A 187 -17.71 -0.69 10.45
C LEU A 187 -17.72 0.08 11.77
N ASP A 188 -18.77 -0.13 12.56
CA ASP A 188 -18.87 0.37 13.93
C ASP A 188 -18.74 -0.80 14.91
N ILE A 189 -17.88 -0.64 15.92
CA ILE A 189 -17.69 -1.63 16.99
C ILE A 189 -18.23 -1.06 18.29
N LYS A 190 -19.08 -1.83 18.98
CA LYS A 190 -19.63 -1.47 20.28
C LYS A 190 -19.02 -2.35 21.35
N VAL A 191 -18.44 -1.71 22.36
CA VAL A 191 -17.72 -2.34 23.46
C VAL A 191 -18.60 -2.29 24.70
N GLU A 192 -18.60 -3.36 25.50
CA GLU A 192 -19.24 -3.38 26.80
C GLU A 192 -18.41 -2.55 27.79
N GLN A 193 -18.62 -1.23 27.76
CA GLN A 193 -17.82 -0.27 28.49
C GLN A 193 -18.21 -0.24 29.98
N HIS A 194 -17.29 -0.65 30.85
CA HIS A 194 -17.50 -0.71 32.30
C HIS A 194 -17.03 0.56 33.06
N GLY A 195 -16.54 1.60 32.36
CA GLY A 195 -16.01 2.83 32.94
C GLY A 195 -16.10 4.05 32.03
N MET A 196 -15.31 5.11 32.26
CA MET A 196 -15.35 6.33 31.43
C MET A 196 -14.71 6.18 30.04
N ARG A 197 -13.91 5.13 29.82
CA ARG A 197 -13.24 4.82 28.54
C ARG A 197 -13.33 3.33 28.26
N SER A 198 -13.32 2.96 26.98
CA SER A 198 -13.22 1.57 26.53
C SER A 198 -11.77 1.08 26.59
N TYR A 199 -11.58 -0.13 27.11
CA TYR A 199 -10.28 -0.80 27.22
C TYR A 199 -10.25 -2.11 26.42
N TYR A 200 -9.06 -2.64 26.17
CA TYR A 200 -8.91 -3.89 25.39
C TYR A 200 -9.44 -5.13 26.11
N ASN A 201 -9.56 -5.05 27.44
CA ASN A 201 -10.10 -6.14 28.25
C ASN A 201 -11.64 -6.14 28.28
N ASP A 202 -12.28 -5.03 27.88
CA ASP A 202 -13.73 -4.95 27.82
C ASP A 202 -14.24 -5.86 26.69
N PRO A 203 -15.24 -6.73 26.94
CA PRO A 203 -15.84 -7.58 25.92
C PRO A 203 -16.45 -6.79 24.76
N LEU A 204 -16.41 -7.38 23.57
CA LEU A 204 -17.17 -6.89 22.42
C LEU A 204 -18.66 -7.13 22.71
N MET A 205 -19.46 -6.06 22.67
CA MET A 205 -20.91 -6.16 22.83
C MET A 205 -21.55 -6.61 21.52
N TYR A 206 -21.34 -5.86 20.44
CA TYR A 206 -21.75 -6.24 19.08
C TYR A 206 -21.00 -5.40 18.04
N ALA A 207 -21.11 -5.78 16.77
CA ALA A 207 -20.61 -5.00 15.64
C ALA A 207 -21.74 -4.60 14.70
N GLU A 208 -21.59 -3.46 14.03
CA GLU A 208 -22.52 -3.00 13.00
C GLU A 208 -21.76 -2.78 11.69
N VAL A 209 -22.29 -3.34 10.61
CA VAL A 209 -21.79 -3.10 9.26
C VAL A 209 -22.90 -2.44 8.46
N SER A 210 -22.68 -1.18 8.06
CA SER A 210 -23.63 -0.43 7.22
C SER A 210 -23.06 -0.24 5.81
N ILE A 211 -23.89 -0.38 4.79
CA ILE A 211 -23.49 -0.07 3.41
C ILE A 211 -23.52 1.45 3.25
N VAL A 212 -22.44 2.02 2.71
CA VAL A 212 -22.39 3.46 2.41
C VAL A 212 -22.77 3.63 0.95
N GLU A 213 -23.76 4.49 0.70
CA GLU A 213 -24.23 4.73 -0.66
C GLU A 213 -23.21 5.54 -1.47
N ASN A 214 -23.16 5.26 -2.76
CA ASN A 214 -22.38 6.03 -3.70
C ASN A 214 -23.12 7.34 -4.01
N ASP A 215 -22.37 8.40 -4.26
CA ASP A 215 -22.90 9.66 -4.74
C ASP A 215 -23.28 9.58 -6.24
N GLU A 216 -23.70 10.72 -6.80
CA GLU A 216 -24.06 10.85 -8.22
C GLU A 216 -22.94 10.45 -9.19
N ASN A 217 -21.68 10.52 -8.76
CA ASN A 217 -20.50 10.13 -9.54
C ASN A 217 -20.14 8.66 -9.37
N GLY A 218 -20.98 7.88 -8.68
CA GLY A 218 -20.78 6.44 -8.50
C GLY A 218 -19.67 6.09 -7.51
N VAL A 219 -19.26 7.02 -6.64
CA VAL A 219 -18.22 6.79 -5.61
C VAL A 219 -18.78 7.01 -4.21
N PRO A 220 -18.38 6.19 -3.22
CA PRO A 220 -18.84 6.41 -1.85
C PRO A 220 -18.22 7.65 -1.23
N ARG A 221 -18.96 8.30 -0.34
CA ARG A 221 -18.46 9.39 0.52
C ARG A 221 -18.49 8.97 1.99
N ALA A 222 -17.48 9.36 2.76
CA ALA A 222 -17.38 9.06 4.19
C ALA A 222 -18.48 9.74 5.02
N ASP A 223 -19.03 10.85 4.54
CA ASP A 223 -20.18 11.57 5.12
C ASP A 223 -21.52 11.15 4.46
N GLY A 224 -21.47 10.19 3.52
CA GLY A 224 -22.63 9.74 2.76
C GLY A 224 -23.65 8.98 3.60
N GLN A 225 -24.84 8.78 3.01
CA GLN A 225 -25.92 8.04 3.66
C GLN A 225 -25.51 6.58 3.92
N ARG A 226 -25.83 6.10 5.11
CA ARG A 226 -25.62 4.72 5.55
C ARG A 226 -26.94 3.98 5.48
N ARG A 227 -27.00 2.89 4.73
CA ARG A 227 -28.19 2.03 4.59
C ARG A 227 -27.86 0.57 4.88
N ARG A 228 -28.91 -0.25 5.03
CA ARG A 228 -28.81 -1.70 5.23
C ARG A 228 -27.81 -2.05 6.34
N LYS A 229 -28.15 -1.59 7.55
CA LYS A 229 -27.39 -1.85 8.77
C LYS A 229 -27.53 -3.32 9.16
N ILE A 230 -26.42 -4.04 9.18
CA ILE A 230 -26.32 -5.43 9.63
C ILE A 230 -25.74 -5.38 11.04
N VAL A 231 -26.52 -5.78 12.04
CA VAL A 231 -26.05 -5.96 13.42
C VAL A 231 -25.54 -7.39 13.55
N ILE A 232 -24.35 -7.55 14.13
CA ILE A 232 -23.67 -8.82 14.35
C ILE A 232 -23.52 -8.98 15.85
N ASP A 233 -24.38 -9.83 16.40
CA ASP A 233 -24.52 -10.14 17.82
C ASP A 233 -24.86 -11.63 17.91
N GLU A 234 -23.82 -12.44 18.02
CA GLU A 234 -23.92 -13.90 18.07
C GLU A 234 -23.89 -14.40 19.51
N ALA A 235 -24.15 -15.70 19.71
CA ALA A 235 -24.28 -16.31 21.04
C ALA A 235 -23.05 -16.10 21.96
N ASP A 236 -21.86 -15.98 21.39
CA ASP A 236 -20.65 -15.62 22.12
C ASP A 236 -19.77 -14.67 21.31
N GLU A 237 -18.79 -14.06 22.00
CA GLU A 237 -17.87 -13.11 21.41
C GLU A 237 -17.00 -13.74 20.30
N ALA A 238 -16.63 -15.02 20.45
CA ALA A 238 -15.80 -15.72 19.49
C ALA A 238 -16.54 -15.91 18.15
N GLU A 239 -17.81 -16.28 18.18
CA GLU A 239 -18.68 -16.39 17.01
C GLU A 239 -18.99 -15.00 16.43
N THR A 240 -19.21 -13.98 17.26
CA THR A 240 -19.38 -12.60 16.79
C THR A 240 -18.16 -12.14 15.98
N LEU A 241 -16.94 -12.37 16.49
CA LEU A 241 -15.69 -12.02 15.81
C LEU A 241 -15.50 -12.77 14.48
N LYS A 242 -15.88 -14.05 14.41
CA LYS A 242 -15.87 -14.83 13.15
C LYS A 242 -16.91 -14.29 12.17
N GLU A 243 -18.09 -13.96 12.65
CA GLU A 243 -19.20 -13.51 11.83
C GLU A 243 -18.92 -12.13 11.21
N ILE A 244 -18.22 -11.22 11.92
CA ILE A 244 -17.71 -9.97 11.33
C ILE A 244 -16.93 -10.25 10.03
N SER A 245 -16.00 -11.21 10.06
CA SER A 245 -15.20 -11.56 8.87
C SER A 245 -16.05 -12.15 7.75
N LYS A 246 -17.02 -13.01 8.09
CA LYS A 246 -17.95 -13.61 7.12
C LYS A 246 -18.87 -12.57 6.49
N VAL A 247 -19.39 -11.61 7.25
CA VAL A 247 -20.20 -10.51 6.72
C VAL A 247 -19.40 -9.65 5.75
N ILE A 248 -18.17 -9.25 6.12
CA ILE A 248 -17.28 -8.49 5.23
C ILE A 248 -16.92 -9.30 3.98
N GLU A 249 -16.72 -10.62 4.10
CA GLU A 249 -16.48 -11.50 2.95
C GLU A 249 -17.70 -11.58 2.02
N ARG A 250 -18.92 -11.71 2.56
CA ARG A 250 -20.17 -11.75 1.80
C ARG A 250 -20.46 -10.44 1.07
N LEU A 251 -20.25 -9.30 1.72
CA LEU A 251 -20.46 -7.98 1.13
C LEU A 251 -19.38 -7.60 0.09
N ASP A 252 -18.18 -8.14 0.24
CA ASP A 252 -16.98 -7.87 -0.57
C ASP A 252 -16.72 -6.36 -0.87
N PRO A 253 -16.64 -5.49 0.15
CA PRO A 253 -16.43 -4.06 -0.04
C PRO A 253 -15.02 -3.72 -0.54
N ASP A 254 -14.89 -2.74 -1.42
CA ASP A 254 -13.60 -2.18 -1.81
C ASP A 254 -12.99 -1.32 -0.69
N ILE A 255 -13.83 -0.60 0.06
CA ILE A 255 -13.44 0.29 1.15
C ILE A 255 -14.13 -0.12 2.47
N ILE A 256 -13.37 -0.14 3.56
CA ILE A 256 -13.87 -0.25 4.93
C ILE A 256 -13.59 1.07 5.64
N LEU A 257 -14.66 1.77 6.01
CA LEU A 257 -14.62 3.02 6.76
C LEU A 257 -14.75 2.74 8.25
N THR A 258 -13.99 3.46 9.06
CA THR A 258 -14.07 3.40 10.51
C THR A 258 -13.89 4.80 11.12
N ARG A 259 -14.24 4.92 12.40
CA ARG A 259 -13.84 6.04 13.26
C ARG A 259 -12.90 5.49 14.34
N GLY A 260 -11.63 5.88 14.33
CA GLY A 260 -10.63 5.36 15.28
C GLY A 260 -10.09 3.98 14.90
N GLY A 261 -10.17 3.63 13.60
CA GLY A 261 -9.71 2.36 13.03
C GLY A 261 -8.29 1.98 13.40
N ASP A 262 -7.37 2.91 13.13
CA ASP A 262 -5.94 2.70 13.30
C ASP A 262 -5.51 2.83 14.77
N GLU A 263 -6.19 3.64 15.58
CA GLU A 263 -5.79 3.86 16.97
C GLU A 263 -6.39 2.82 17.92
N PHE A 264 -7.66 2.48 17.73
CA PHE A 264 -8.41 1.68 18.70
C PHE A 264 -9.08 0.46 18.09
N ILE A 265 -9.95 0.63 17.09
CA ILE A 265 -10.90 -0.40 16.67
C ILE A 265 -10.20 -1.69 16.23
N PHE A 266 -9.25 -1.62 15.30
CA PHE A 266 -8.57 -2.83 14.83
C PHE A 266 -7.58 -3.43 15.85
N PRO A 267 -6.76 -2.63 16.55
CA PRO A 267 -5.98 -3.14 17.69
C PRO A 267 -6.84 -3.84 18.75
N TYR A 268 -7.99 -3.25 19.11
CA TYR A 268 -8.97 -3.81 20.04
C TYR A 268 -9.51 -5.16 19.54
N LEU A 269 -10.01 -5.22 18.31
CA LEU A 269 -10.53 -6.47 17.73
C LEU A 269 -9.45 -7.56 17.63
N ALA A 270 -8.20 -7.20 17.32
CA ALA A 270 -7.09 -8.14 17.30
C ALA A 270 -6.78 -8.69 18.70
N ALA A 271 -6.85 -7.86 19.74
CA ALA A 271 -6.71 -8.28 21.13
C ALA A 271 -7.85 -9.21 21.55
N ARG A 272 -9.12 -8.84 21.27
CA ARG A 272 -10.30 -9.67 21.56
C ARG A 272 -10.27 -11.02 20.85
N ALA A 273 -9.86 -11.05 19.58
CA ALA A 273 -9.67 -12.29 18.84
C ALA A 273 -8.57 -13.17 19.44
N SER A 274 -7.54 -12.59 20.05
CA SER A 274 -6.51 -13.33 20.77
C SER A 274 -7.03 -13.93 22.06
N VAL A 275 -7.76 -13.15 22.87
CA VAL A 275 -8.40 -13.61 24.12
C VAL A 275 -9.34 -14.78 23.84
N ASN A 276 -10.14 -14.67 22.78
CA ASN A 276 -11.10 -15.70 22.36
C ASN A 276 -10.49 -16.82 21.50
N ARG A 277 -9.16 -16.82 21.28
CA ARG A 277 -8.43 -17.85 20.50
C ARG A 277 -8.89 -17.99 19.03
N VAL A 278 -9.46 -16.94 18.45
CA VAL A 278 -9.96 -16.86 17.07
C VAL A 278 -9.16 -15.92 16.18
N SER A 279 -7.92 -15.60 16.57
CA SER A 279 -7.03 -14.69 15.82
C SER A 279 -6.80 -15.06 14.35
N LYS A 280 -7.03 -16.32 13.93
CA LYS A 280 -6.90 -16.76 12.54
C LYS A 280 -8.17 -16.51 11.73
N ASP A 281 -9.31 -16.42 12.39
CA ASP A 281 -10.63 -16.32 11.79
C ASP A 281 -11.11 -14.86 11.67
N LEU A 282 -10.47 -13.94 12.39
CA LEU A 282 -10.69 -12.50 12.23
C LEU A 282 -9.79 -11.93 11.12
N TYR A 283 -10.38 -11.59 9.97
CA TYR A 283 -9.68 -11.01 8.83
C TYR A 283 -10.56 -10.04 8.05
N PHE A 284 -9.93 -8.99 7.50
CA PHE A 284 -10.61 -8.00 6.65
C PHE A 284 -9.98 -7.90 5.24
N SER A 285 -8.76 -8.40 5.06
CA SER A 285 -8.09 -8.45 3.75
C SER A 285 -8.77 -9.46 2.81
N ARG A 286 -8.81 -9.18 1.49
CA ARG A 286 -9.30 -10.15 0.48
C ARG A 286 -8.46 -11.43 0.42
N THR A 287 -7.23 -11.39 0.92
CA THR A 287 -6.33 -12.55 1.05
C THR A 287 -6.61 -13.42 2.29
N LYS A 288 -7.58 -13.03 3.12
CA LYS A 288 -7.84 -13.65 4.44
C LYS A 288 -6.62 -13.61 5.37
N THR A 289 -5.79 -12.57 5.22
CA THR A 289 -4.68 -12.33 6.15
C THR A 289 -5.26 -12.01 7.52
N PRO A 290 -4.86 -12.72 8.60
CA PRO A 290 -5.32 -12.43 9.95
C PRO A 290 -5.09 -10.98 10.36
N LEU A 291 -6.06 -10.34 11.01
CA LEU A 291 -6.02 -8.92 11.35
C LEU A 291 -4.73 -8.53 12.10
N ARG A 292 -4.28 -9.36 13.05
CA ARG A 292 -3.05 -9.09 13.82
C ARG A 292 -1.80 -8.88 12.95
N ASN A 293 -1.76 -9.50 11.76
CA ASN A 293 -0.64 -9.38 10.82
C ASN A 293 -0.79 -8.17 9.87
N CYS A 294 -1.91 -7.45 9.95
CA CYS A 294 -2.20 -6.25 9.18
C CYS A 294 -1.90 -4.96 9.97
N ILE A 295 -1.59 -5.08 11.26
CA ILE A 295 -1.32 -3.96 12.17
C ILE A 295 0.18 -3.70 12.21
N PHE A 296 0.57 -2.47 11.90
CA PHE A 296 1.95 -2.02 11.91
C PHE A 296 2.16 -1.01 13.02
N HIS A 297 3.10 -1.29 13.92
CA HIS A 297 3.49 -0.37 14.97
C HIS A 297 4.51 0.64 14.43
N LEU A 298 4.24 1.91 14.64
CA LEU A 298 5.13 2.98 14.23
C LEU A 298 6.26 3.14 15.25
N SER A 299 7.51 3.16 14.78
CA SER A 299 8.67 3.49 15.59
C SER A 299 8.83 5.01 15.70
N GLY A 300 8.69 5.57 16.90
CA GLY A 300 8.90 6.99 17.18
C GLY A 300 8.32 7.42 18.54
N ASN A 301 8.99 8.34 19.22
CA ASN A 301 8.58 8.81 20.56
C ASN A 301 7.48 9.87 20.52
N SER A 302 7.30 10.60 19.41
CA SER A 302 6.30 11.66 19.29
C SER A 302 5.03 11.12 18.63
N ASP A 303 3.95 11.04 19.40
CA ASP A 303 2.59 10.84 18.91
C ASP A 303 1.94 12.14 18.43
N HIS A 304 2.73 13.21 18.30
CA HIS A 304 2.28 14.52 17.84
C HIS A 304 3.16 15.08 16.72
N TYR A 305 2.58 15.90 15.85
CA TYR A 305 3.27 16.65 14.81
C TYR A 305 2.57 17.99 14.57
N MET A 306 3.32 19.00 14.16
CA MET A 306 2.77 20.30 13.76
C MET A 306 2.48 20.30 12.26
N SER A 307 1.28 20.73 11.87
CA SER A 307 0.94 20.96 10.47
C SER A 307 0.02 22.17 10.37
N TYR A 308 0.40 23.16 9.55
CA TYR A 308 -0.36 24.41 9.37
C TYR A 308 -0.72 25.10 10.71
N GLY A 309 0.21 25.15 11.66
CA GLY A 309 0.01 25.80 12.96
C GLY A 309 -0.81 25.02 13.98
N ILE A 310 -1.25 23.80 13.65
CA ILE A 310 -2.03 22.95 14.56
C ILE A 310 -1.21 21.72 14.98
N ILE A 311 -1.21 21.42 16.28
CA ILE A 311 -0.64 20.18 16.84
C ILE A 311 -1.66 19.07 16.63
N MET A 312 -1.26 18.08 15.84
CA MET A 312 -2.07 16.95 15.46
C MET A 312 -1.54 15.69 16.12
N ARG A 313 -2.43 14.75 16.48
CA ARG A 313 -2.04 13.46 17.08
C ARG A 313 -1.95 12.37 16.02
N ARG A 314 -0.89 11.57 16.07
CA ARG A 314 -0.61 10.44 15.19
C ARG A 314 -0.95 9.14 15.92
N SER A 315 -1.73 8.26 15.29
CA SER A 315 -1.92 6.90 15.81
C SER A 315 -0.57 6.19 15.93
N LYS A 316 -0.40 5.39 17.00
CA LYS A 316 0.79 4.54 17.19
C LYS A 316 0.76 3.28 16.32
N THR A 317 -0.39 2.96 15.72
CA THR A 317 -0.52 1.84 14.79
C THR A 317 -1.10 2.29 13.45
N GLN A 318 -0.88 1.50 12.41
CA GLN A 318 -1.47 1.68 11.09
C GLN A 318 -1.96 0.33 10.56
N VAL A 319 -3.16 0.28 9.99
CA VAL A 319 -3.76 -0.96 9.50
C VAL A 319 -3.85 -0.97 7.98
N TYR A 320 -3.13 -1.92 7.37
CA TYR A 320 -3.14 -2.15 5.92
C TYR A 320 -3.85 -3.45 5.57
N LEU A 321 -4.84 -3.38 4.69
CA LEU A 321 -5.68 -4.51 4.31
C LEU A 321 -5.36 -4.90 2.86
N THR A 322 -4.87 -6.10 2.63
CA THR A 322 -4.45 -6.48 1.28
C THR A 322 -5.67 -6.66 0.39
N GLY A 323 -5.75 -5.84 -0.66
CA GLY A 323 -6.85 -5.85 -1.61
C GLY A 323 -8.15 -5.23 -1.08
N ARG A 324 -8.15 -4.51 0.04
CA ARG A 324 -9.25 -3.60 0.44
C ARG A 324 -8.63 -2.32 0.99
N PHE A 325 -9.30 -1.20 0.85
CA PHE A 325 -8.84 0.03 1.47
C PHE A 325 -9.45 0.18 2.86
N HIS A 326 -8.62 0.34 3.89
CA HIS A 326 -9.08 0.85 5.17
C HIS A 326 -8.84 2.36 5.23
N LEU A 327 -9.93 3.12 5.33
CA LEU A 327 -9.92 4.56 5.53
C LEU A 327 -10.46 4.87 6.93
N ASP A 328 -9.60 5.38 7.80
CA ASP A 328 -9.97 5.81 9.15
C ASP A 328 -10.27 7.31 9.13
N THR A 329 -11.52 7.65 9.40
CA THR A 329 -12.02 9.04 9.38
C THR A 329 -11.50 9.91 10.52
N THR A 330 -10.90 9.31 11.56
CA THR A 330 -10.21 10.07 12.63
C THR A 330 -8.73 10.24 12.37
N SER A 331 -8.14 9.33 11.60
CA SER A 331 -6.72 9.39 11.27
C SER A 331 -6.46 10.44 10.20
N TYR A 332 -5.20 10.83 10.13
CA TYR A 332 -4.42 11.70 9.22
C TYR A 332 -4.92 12.09 7.80
N GLY A 333 -6.08 11.65 7.32
CA GLY A 333 -6.76 12.14 6.11
C GLY A 333 -7.92 13.11 6.38
N SER A 334 -8.40 13.26 7.62
CA SER A 334 -9.54 14.16 7.93
C SER A 334 -9.28 15.63 7.59
N LEU A 335 -8.02 16.06 7.53
CA LEU A 335 -7.62 17.43 7.18
C LEU A 335 -7.38 17.64 5.69
N HIS A 336 -7.06 16.58 4.94
CA HIS A 336 -6.81 16.69 3.51
C HIS A 336 -8.12 16.76 2.72
N PHE A 337 -9.24 16.31 3.33
CA PHE A 337 -10.46 15.96 2.60
C PHE A 337 -11.76 16.33 3.33
N SER A 338 -11.74 17.30 4.26
CA SER A 338 -12.99 17.80 4.87
C SER A 338 -13.99 18.26 3.81
N GLU A 339 -13.49 18.86 2.72
CA GLU A 339 -14.31 19.29 1.57
C GLU A 339 -14.33 18.25 0.43
N GLY A 340 -13.19 17.59 0.15
CA GLY A 340 -13.04 16.71 -1.02
C GLY A 340 -13.50 15.26 -0.83
N ASN A 341 -13.64 14.80 0.41
CA ASN A 341 -14.00 13.42 0.76
C ASN A 341 -13.18 12.34 -0.01
N ILE A 342 -13.70 11.11 -0.14
CA ILE A 342 -13.05 10.00 -0.86
C ILE A 342 -12.68 10.36 -2.31
N PRO A 343 -13.50 11.08 -3.11
CA PRO A 343 -13.09 11.54 -4.43
C PRO A 343 -11.81 12.38 -4.41
N GLY A 344 -11.68 13.31 -3.46
CA GLY A 344 -10.45 14.09 -3.27
C GLY A 344 -9.24 13.22 -2.90
N VAL A 345 -9.45 12.15 -2.10
CA VAL A 345 -8.37 11.20 -1.80
C VAL A 345 -7.91 10.48 -3.07
N ILE A 346 -8.85 10.10 -3.94
CA ILE A 346 -8.55 9.47 -5.22
C ILE A 346 -7.74 10.40 -6.12
N GLU A 347 -8.14 11.67 -6.23
CA GLU A 347 -7.41 12.71 -7.00
C GLU A 347 -5.95 12.80 -6.56
N VAL A 348 -5.73 12.98 -5.25
CA VAL A 348 -4.38 13.10 -4.71
C VAL A 348 -3.60 11.79 -4.87
N ALA A 349 -4.24 10.63 -4.79
CA ALA A 349 -3.60 9.33 -5.03
C ALA A 349 -3.14 9.16 -6.49
N ARG A 350 -3.94 9.63 -7.46
CA ARG A 350 -3.61 9.66 -8.89
C ARG A 350 -2.40 10.55 -9.14
N ILE A 351 -2.46 11.82 -8.73
CA ILE A 351 -1.39 12.80 -8.94
C ILE A 351 -0.09 12.37 -8.23
N SER A 352 -0.18 12.00 -6.96
CA SER A 352 1.01 11.69 -6.16
C SER A 352 1.57 10.29 -6.41
N ARG A 353 0.84 9.42 -7.10
CA ARG A 353 1.21 8.00 -7.31
C ARG A 353 1.45 7.25 -5.99
N VAL A 354 0.72 7.64 -4.95
CA VAL A 354 0.73 6.99 -3.64
C VAL A 354 -0.53 6.13 -3.52
N PRO A 355 -0.44 4.86 -3.10
CA PRO A 355 -1.63 4.05 -2.83
C PRO A 355 -2.59 4.76 -1.88
N MET A 356 -3.89 4.74 -2.20
CA MET A 356 -4.93 5.43 -1.43
C MET A 356 -4.87 5.12 0.08
N GLN A 357 -4.65 3.85 0.45
CA GLN A 357 -4.54 3.46 1.86
C GLN A 357 -3.37 4.12 2.58
N ARG A 358 -2.22 4.27 1.92
CA ARG A 358 -1.06 4.96 2.50
C ARG A 358 -1.30 6.47 2.56
N LEU A 359 -2.00 7.02 1.57
CA LEU A 359 -2.24 8.46 1.48
C LEU A 359 -3.00 8.99 2.71
N CYS A 360 -3.95 8.23 3.25
CA CYS A 360 -4.68 8.59 4.49
C CYS A 360 -3.81 8.58 5.77
N ARG A 361 -2.53 8.23 5.66
CA ARG A 361 -1.59 8.06 6.77
C ARG A 361 -0.30 8.86 6.62
N VAL A 362 -0.26 9.77 5.63
CA VAL A 362 0.87 10.68 5.38
C VAL A 362 0.38 12.13 5.36
N THR A 363 1.29 13.08 5.60
CA THR A 363 1.00 14.51 5.44
C THR A 363 0.89 14.89 3.95
N ILE A 364 0.34 16.08 3.65
CA ILE A 364 0.44 16.71 2.31
C ILE A 364 1.90 16.73 1.84
N GLY A 365 2.84 17.08 2.74
CA GLY A 365 4.26 17.04 2.43
C GLY A 365 4.75 15.65 2.00
N GLY A 366 4.18 14.57 2.55
CA GLY A 366 4.46 13.21 2.10
C GLY A 366 3.94 12.90 0.70
N ALA A 367 2.75 13.40 0.34
CA ALA A 367 2.19 13.29 -1.01
C ALA A 367 3.00 14.12 -2.02
N LEU A 368 3.31 15.38 -1.71
CA LEU A 368 4.13 16.27 -2.53
C LEU A 368 5.53 15.71 -2.76
N GLN A 369 6.14 15.15 -1.72
CA GLN A 369 7.43 14.47 -1.82
C GLN A 369 7.39 13.30 -2.82
N SER A 370 6.29 12.57 -2.90
CA SER A 370 6.13 11.51 -3.91
C SER A 370 6.11 12.08 -5.33
N ILE A 371 5.45 13.22 -5.56
CA ILE A 371 5.45 13.89 -6.88
C ILE A 371 6.88 14.28 -7.26
N GLN A 372 7.62 14.89 -6.34
CA GLN A 372 9.02 15.27 -6.54
C GLN A 372 9.91 14.05 -6.83
N TYR A 373 9.72 12.96 -6.09
CA TYR A 373 10.46 11.71 -6.30
C TYR A 373 10.18 11.08 -7.65
N TYR A 374 8.93 11.07 -8.10
CA TYR A 374 8.57 10.60 -9.43
C TYR A 374 9.26 11.42 -10.53
N ASN A 375 9.19 12.74 -10.44
CA ASN A 375 9.85 13.65 -11.40
C ASN A 375 11.36 13.47 -11.40
N ALA A 376 12.00 13.41 -10.22
CA ALA A 376 13.42 13.11 -10.08
C ALA A 376 13.79 11.76 -10.74
N TYR A 377 12.99 10.72 -10.51
CA TYR A 377 13.20 9.41 -11.10
C TYR A 377 13.14 9.44 -12.64
N LYS A 378 12.13 10.11 -13.21
CA LYS A 378 11.95 10.27 -14.67
C LYS A 378 13.09 11.07 -15.31
N LEU A 379 13.55 12.13 -14.64
CA LEU A 379 14.69 12.95 -15.07
C LEU A 379 16.05 12.26 -14.84
N GLY A 380 16.08 11.09 -14.20
CA GLY A 380 17.30 10.32 -13.99
C GLY A 380 18.14 10.79 -12.80
N HIS A 381 17.55 11.49 -11.83
CA HIS A 381 18.14 11.79 -10.54
C HIS A 381 17.95 10.64 -9.55
N LEU A 382 18.93 10.44 -8.68
CA LEU A 382 18.84 9.52 -7.56
C LEU A 382 18.05 10.14 -6.40
N ILE A 383 17.25 9.33 -5.72
CA ILE A 383 16.48 9.75 -4.55
C ILE A 383 17.32 9.43 -3.30
N PRO A 384 17.69 10.44 -2.49
CA PRO A 384 18.58 10.24 -1.36
C PRO A 384 17.94 9.38 -0.25
N PRO A 385 18.75 8.62 0.51
CA PRO A 385 18.27 7.74 1.58
C PRO A 385 17.75 8.48 2.82
N PHE A 386 18.14 9.74 3.01
CA PHE A 386 17.73 10.56 4.16
C PHE A 386 17.05 11.83 3.67
N LYS A 387 16.00 12.25 4.39
CA LYS A 387 15.49 13.62 4.28
C LYS A 387 16.57 14.55 4.80
N LYS A 388 17.27 15.25 3.89
CA LYS A 388 17.95 16.48 4.29
C LYS A 388 16.84 17.49 4.60
N SER A 389 16.90 18.12 5.77
CA SER A 389 15.98 19.18 6.15
C SER A 389 15.86 20.23 5.04
N PRO A 390 14.68 20.84 4.85
CA PRO A 390 14.51 21.92 3.90
C PRO A 390 15.37 23.11 4.33
N GLU A 391 15.94 23.78 3.33
CA GLU A 391 16.41 25.16 3.35
C GLU A 391 17.13 25.60 4.64
N GLY A 392 18.46 25.66 4.57
CA GLY A 392 19.18 26.59 5.43
C GLY A 392 18.73 28.00 5.07
N PHE A 393 17.65 28.48 5.69
CA PHE A 393 17.41 29.90 5.80
C PHE A 393 18.67 30.48 6.40
N ARG A 394 19.46 31.18 5.58
CA ARG A 394 20.49 32.07 6.09
C ARG A 394 19.73 33.08 6.93
N SER A 395 19.85 32.97 8.25
CA SER A 395 19.53 34.08 9.14
C SER A 395 20.43 35.23 8.72
N GLY A 396 19.84 36.23 8.08
CA GLY A 396 20.43 37.57 8.00
C GLY A 396 20.52 38.19 9.39
#